data_AF-A0A1F8ZZI8-F1
#
_entry.id   AF-A0A1F8ZZI8-F1
#
_cell.length_a   1.000
_cell.length_b   1.000
_cell.length_c   1.000
_cell.angle_alpha   90.00
_cell.angle_beta   90.00
_cell.angle_gamma   90.00
#
_symmetry.space_group_name_H-M   'P 1'
#
loop_
_entity.id
_entity.type
_entity.pdbx_description
1 polymer ?
#
loop_
_entity_poly.entity_id
_entity_poly.type
_entity_poly.pdbx_seq_one_letter_code
_entity_poly.pdbx_strand_id
1 'polypeptide(L)'
;MSPFKQQKGAALVGVLMVLLLLTILGSTAYLTATTELSISSNYNQSVQASYAAEAGLQHLLFGYRQNPTYFLQKKTGQEMNFPIQEPDQPNRTGTQFWIDELRYDPQDPPTYAEVIMVGKGPGQNGLSRVRATIYCAQSGGSSDVSPIFKMGIVTAGQIHLSGSLEILGNLHANQGYSITPSTVVDQLKQNQFSVTQSIAPEGPDYLASMEVPMISEKGFQEYQSTALESQNQNLFGQQKLVLSGDQKNGLIFVDGDLTLQGNDLCGVTIVATGLITLNGSTRLSDDHLLDTAFIAGRDIILNDFSQIAGVFWSNGVVKKTGSGRLMGSIVCQGTIFQTGGLQFERVSRISNAYLSQSPATYSFSLSGWSQM
;
A
#
# COMPACT_ATOMS: atom_id res chain seq x y z
N MET A 1 59.88 -0.50 -89.23
CA MET A 1 58.95 -0.10 -88.15
C MET A 1 58.97 -1.20 -87.09
N SER A 2 59.42 -0.92 -85.86
CA SER A 2 59.64 -1.99 -84.87
C SER A 2 58.34 -2.39 -84.15
N PRO A 3 58.03 -3.69 -84.04
CA PRO A 3 56.81 -4.19 -83.37
C PRO A 3 56.79 -3.85 -81.86
N PHE A 4 57.93 -3.49 -81.27
CA PHE A 4 58.05 -3.08 -79.87
C PHE A 4 57.44 -1.72 -79.54
N LYS A 5 57.18 -0.83 -80.52
CA LYS A 5 56.49 0.45 -80.26
C LYS A 5 54.98 0.27 -80.10
N GLN A 6 54.36 -0.76 -80.69
CA GLN A 6 52.92 -1.02 -80.58
C GLN A 6 52.53 -1.71 -79.27
N GLN A 7 53.41 -2.53 -78.68
CA GLN A 7 53.12 -3.23 -77.41
C GLN A 7 53.08 -2.30 -76.18
N LYS A 8 53.77 -1.14 -76.21
CA LYS A 8 53.76 -0.17 -75.10
C LYS A 8 52.39 0.50 -74.89
N GLY A 9 51.62 0.68 -75.97
CA GLY A 9 50.26 1.23 -75.88
C GLY A 9 49.29 0.24 -75.22
N ALA A 10 49.38 -1.03 -75.58
CA ALA A 10 48.53 -2.08 -75.01
C ALA A 10 48.76 -2.27 -73.50
N ALA A 11 50.01 -2.22 -73.04
CA ALA A 11 50.33 -2.30 -71.61
C ALA A 11 49.75 -1.13 -70.80
N LEU A 12 49.82 0.09 -71.34
CA LEU A 12 49.25 1.28 -70.69
C LEU A 12 47.73 1.18 -70.56
N VAL A 13 47.05 0.77 -71.64
CA VAL A 13 45.60 0.56 -71.63
C VAL A 13 45.20 -0.51 -70.61
N GLY A 14 45.98 -1.60 -70.52
CA GLY A 14 45.77 -2.64 -69.51
C GLY A 14 45.86 -2.11 -68.08
N VAL A 15 46.91 -1.34 -67.76
CA VAL A 15 47.07 -0.73 -66.42
C VAL A 15 45.92 0.25 -66.12
N LEU A 16 45.52 1.08 -67.09
CA LEU A 16 44.41 2.01 -66.92
C LEU A 16 43.07 1.29 -66.67
N MET A 17 42.79 0.20 -67.39
CA MET A 17 41.59 -0.60 -67.13
C MET A 17 41.61 -1.22 -65.73
N VAL A 18 42.75 -1.74 -65.28
CA VAL A 18 42.89 -2.30 -63.92
C VAL A 18 42.69 -1.21 -62.86
N LEU A 19 43.30 -0.03 -63.05
CA LEU A 19 43.11 1.10 -62.13
C LEU A 19 41.65 1.58 -62.09
N LEU A 20 40.98 1.64 -63.24
CA LEU A 20 39.55 1.97 -63.32
C LEU A 20 38.71 0.97 -62.51
N LEU A 21 38.95 -0.33 -62.70
CA LEU A 21 38.25 -1.39 -61.96
C LEU A 21 38.50 -1.30 -60.44
N LEU A 22 39.76 -1.08 -60.03
CA LEU A 22 40.11 -0.89 -58.62
C LEU A 22 39.46 0.36 -58.02
N THR A 23 39.36 1.44 -58.79
CA THR A 23 38.71 2.69 -58.33
C THR A 23 37.21 2.47 -58.12
N ILE A 24 36.56 1.74 -59.02
CA ILE A 24 35.13 1.38 -58.88
C ILE A 24 34.94 0.51 -57.63
N LEU A 25 35.77 -0.52 -57.44
CA LEU A 25 35.70 -1.40 -56.26
C LEU A 25 36.00 -0.66 -54.94
N GLY A 26 36.97 0.25 -54.94
CA GLY A 26 37.28 1.08 -53.77
C GLY A 26 36.13 2.04 -53.42
N SER A 27 35.50 2.63 -54.45
CA SER A 27 34.36 3.53 -54.27
C SER A 27 33.13 2.79 -53.73
N THR A 28 32.83 1.59 -54.24
CA THR A 28 31.72 0.78 -53.74
C THR A 28 31.96 0.33 -52.30
N ALA A 29 33.17 -0.14 -51.97
CA ALA A 29 33.51 -0.51 -50.59
C ALA A 29 33.36 0.67 -49.62
N TYR A 30 33.79 1.87 -50.01
CA TYR A 30 33.64 3.09 -49.21
C TYR A 30 32.17 3.47 -49.01
N LEU A 31 31.35 3.43 -50.06
CA LEU A 31 29.91 3.72 -49.97
C LEU A 31 29.19 2.70 -49.07
N THR A 32 29.53 1.41 -49.17
CA THR A 32 28.98 0.38 -48.29
C THR A 32 29.35 0.65 -46.84
N ALA A 33 30.63 0.91 -46.54
CA ALA A 33 31.08 1.16 -45.17
C ALA A 33 30.43 2.41 -44.55
N THR A 34 30.31 3.50 -45.32
CA THR A 34 29.65 4.74 -44.85
C THR A 34 28.14 4.55 -44.63
N THR A 35 27.49 3.72 -45.45
CA THR A 35 26.09 3.35 -45.28
C THR A 35 25.88 2.51 -44.02
N GLU A 36 26.71 1.47 -43.80
CA GLU A 36 26.66 0.63 -42.60
C GLU A 36 26.91 1.43 -41.32
N LEU A 37 27.89 2.35 -41.32
CA LEU A 37 28.15 3.25 -40.20
C LEU A 37 26.96 4.18 -39.92
N SER A 38 26.30 4.68 -40.96
CA SER A 38 25.11 5.53 -40.82
C SER A 38 23.93 4.75 -40.24
N ILE A 39 23.70 3.52 -40.70
CA ILE A 39 22.66 2.63 -40.15
C ILE A 39 22.95 2.31 -38.68
N SER A 40 24.19 1.95 -38.35
CA SER A 40 24.60 1.63 -36.97
C SER A 40 24.46 2.84 -36.04
N SER A 41 24.87 4.03 -36.51
CA SER A 41 24.71 5.28 -35.75
C SER A 41 23.23 5.60 -35.50
N ASN A 42 22.38 5.50 -36.54
CA ASN A 42 20.94 5.74 -36.42
C ASN A 42 20.28 4.72 -35.49
N TYR A 43 20.68 3.44 -35.57
CA TYR A 43 20.20 2.39 -34.69
C TYR A 43 20.57 2.68 -33.22
N ASN A 44 21.85 2.98 -32.95
CA ASN A 44 22.31 3.31 -31.60
C ASN A 44 21.60 4.56 -31.03
N GLN A 45 21.40 5.59 -31.85
CA GLN A 45 20.66 6.79 -31.45
C GLN A 45 19.20 6.49 -31.14
N SER A 46 18.54 5.64 -31.94
CA SER A 46 17.16 5.20 -31.71
C SER A 46 17.02 4.43 -30.40
N VAL A 47 17.95 3.50 -30.13
CA VAL A 47 17.98 2.74 -28.86
C VAL A 47 18.18 3.67 -27.66
N GLN A 48 19.12 4.62 -27.75
CA GLN A 48 19.35 5.61 -26.69
C GLN A 48 18.13 6.50 -26.45
N ALA A 49 17.45 6.92 -27.52
CA ALA A 49 16.22 7.70 -27.44
C ALA A 49 15.09 6.90 -26.77
N SER A 50 14.94 5.61 -27.07
CA SER A 50 13.96 4.74 -26.39
C SER A 50 14.24 4.63 -24.91
N TYR A 51 15.49 4.42 -24.50
CA TYR A 51 15.86 4.39 -23.09
C TYR A 51 15.61 5.73 -22.38
N ALA A 52 15.81 6.85 -23.07
CA ALA A 52 15.48 8.16 -22.52
C ALA A 52 13.96 8.31 -22.29
N ALA A 53 13.13 7.84 -23.23
CA ALA A 53 11.68 7.84 -23.09
C ALA A 53 11.23 6.94 -21.92
N GLU A 54 11.78 5.74 -21.80
CA GLU A 54 11.49 4.84 -20.68
C GLU A 54 11.90 5.44 -19.33
N ALA A 55 13.05 6.10 -19.25
CA ALA A 55 13.49 6.81 -18.06
C ALA A 55 12.53 7.94 -17.68
N GLY A 56 12.04 8.70 -18.65
CA GLY A 56 11.01 9.73 -18.43
C GLY A 56 9.71 9.14 -17.88
N LEU A 57 9.29 7.99 -18.42
CA LEU A 57 8.11 7.28 -17.95
C LEU A 57 8.25 6.80 -16.50
N GLN A 58 9.41 6.24 -16.13
CA GLN A 58 9.71 5.86 -14.75
C GLN A 58 9.77 7.08 -13.82
N HIS A 59 10.30 8.21 -14.30
CA HIS A 59 10.33 9.46 -13.55
C HIS A 59 8.92 9.98 -13.26
N LEU A 60 8.02 9.93 -14.24
CA LEU A 60 6.60 10.29 -14.07
C LEU A 60 5.91 9.36 -13.06
N LEU A 61 6.12 8.04 -13.20
CA LEU A 61 5.59 7.04 -12.27
C LEU A 61 6.07 7.27 -10.83
N PHE A 62 7.36 7.60 -10.66
CA PHE A 62 7.91 7.98 -9.37
C PHE A 62 7.24 9.26 -8.82
N GLY A 63 7.00 10.26 -9.67
CA GLY A 63 6.26 11.47 -9.32
C GLY A 63 4.87 11.17 -8.74
N TYR A 64 4.11 10.25 -9.36
CA TYR A 64 2.82 9.81 -8.84
C TYR A 64 2.92 9.05 -7.51
N ARG A 65 3.94 8.19 -7.34
CA ARG A 65 4.15 7.47 -6.08
C ARG A 65 4.47 8.41 -4.91
N GLN A 66 5.23 9.47 -5.17
CA GLN A 66 5.56 10.48 -4.15
C GLN A 66 4.38 11.41 -3.86
N ASN A 67 3.58 11.75 -4.88
CA ASN A 67 2.45 12.67 -4.76
C ASN A 67 1.21 12.09 -5.47
N PRO A 68 0.50 11.13 -4.85
CA PRO A 68 -0.67 10.48 -5.47
C PRO A 68 -1.74 11.47 -5.93
N THR A 69 -1.87 12.62 -5.26
CA THR A 69 -2.78 13.69 -5.62
C THR A 69 -2.59 14.22 -7.04
N TYR A 70 -1.39 14.12 -7.62
CA TYR A 70 -1.16 14.52 -9.00
C TYR A 70 -1.98 13.67 -9.97
N PHE A 71 -2.02 12.36 -9.73
CA PHE A 71 -2.83 11.45 -10.52
C PHE A 71 -4.32 11.66 -10.24
N LEU A 72 -4.71 11.71 -8.96
CA LEU A 72 -6.12 11.81 -8.55
C LEU A 72 -6.79 13.10 -9.04
N GLN A 73 -6.06 14.22 -9.05
CA GLN A 73 -6.55 15.52 -9.52
C GLN A 73 -6.34 15.74 -11.02
N LYS A 74 -5.90 14.71 -11.76
CA LYS A 74 -5.66 14.77 -13.21
C LYS A 74 -4.68 15.89 -13.61
N LYS A 75 -3.64 16.11 -12.81
CA LYS A 75 -2.68 17.20 -13.05
C LYS A 75 -1.92 17.00 -14.36
N THR A 76 -1.81 18.05 -15.13
CA THR A 76 -1.01 18.08 -16.35
C THR A 76 0.48 17.97 -16.05
N GLY A 77 1.28 17.60 -17.07
CA GLY A 77 2.75 17.59 -16.94
C GLY A 77 3.31 18.90 -16.40
N GLN A 78 2.77 20.03 -16.85
CA GLN A 78 3.19 21.36 -16.40
C GLN A 78 2.91 21.60 -14.91
N GLU A 79 1.74 21.20 -14.41
CA GLU A 79 1.37 21.34 -12.99
C GLU A 79 2.19 20.41 -12.07
N MET A 80 2.75 19.34 -12.63
CA MET A 80 3.68 18.43 -11.95
C MET A 80 5.15 18.88 -12.09
N ASN A 81 5.41 20.02 -12.75
CA ASN A 81 6.75 20.49 -13.07
C ASN A 81 7.55 19.49 -13.93
N PHE A 82 6.84 18.74 -14.78
CA PHE A 82 7.38 17.76 -15.72
C PHE A 82 7.48 18.39 -17.13
N PRO A 83 8.57 18.17 -17.89
CA PRO A 83 8.69 18.72 -19.24
C PRO A 83 7.56 18.24 -20.16
N ILE A 84 6.86 19.18 -20.80
CA ILE A 84 5.84 18.92 -21.83
C ILE A 84 6.30 19.28 -23.25
N GLN A 85 7.55 19.72 -23.37
CA GLN A 85 8.24 20.07 -24.61
C GLN A 85 9.71 19.67 -24.46
N GLU A 86 10.44 19.60 -25.58
CA GLU A 86 11.88 19.32 -25.57
C GLU A 86 12.60 20.31 -24.63
N PRO A 87 13.27 19.82 -23.56
CA PRO A 87 14.03 20.68 -22.66
C PRO A 87 15.22 21.34 -23.36
N ASP A 88 15.51 22.62 -23.08
CA ASP A 88 16.65 23.34 -23.69
C ASP A 88 18.01 22.71 -23.37
N GLN A 89 18.12 22.03 -22.23
CA GLN A 89 19.37 21.43 -21.75
C GLN A 89 19.18 19.92 -21.58
N PRO A 90 20.12 19.10 -22.08
CA PRO A 90 20.09 17.67 -21.82
C PRO A 90 20.39 17.37 -20.35
N ASN A 91 19.98 16.19 -19.90
CA ASN A 91 20.37 15.67 -18.59
C ASN A 91 21.88 15.35 -18.55
N ARG A 92 22.37 14.89 -17.39
CA ARG A 92 23.81 14.57 -17.21
C ARG A 92 24.37 13.53 -18.19
N THR A 93 23.52 12.71 -18.79
CA THR A 93 23.92 11.69 -19.78
C THR A 93 23.81 12.17 -21.23
N GLY A 94 23.44 13.44 -21.45
CA GLY A 94 23.23 13.98 -22.78
C GLY A 94 21.87 13.63 -23.39
N THR A 95 20.97 12.97 -22.66
CA THR A 95 19.63 12.60 -23.15
C THR A 95 18.57 13.57 -22.64
N GLN A 96 17.43 13.62 -23.33
CA GLN A 96 16.26 14.43 -22.95
C GLN A 96 15.00 13.57 -23.02
N PHE A 97 14.00 13.92 -22.22
CA PHE A 97 12.67 13.35 -22.31
C PHE A 97 11.59 14.36 -21.93
N TRP A 98 10.39 14.19 -22.48
CA TRP A 98 9.22 15.01 -22.18
C TRP A 98 7.93 14.27 -22.53
N ILE A 99 6.82 14.73 -21.94
CA ILE A 99 5.48 14.22 -22.22
C ILE A 99 4.98 14.84 -23.53
N ASP A 100 4.66 14.01 -24.53
CA ASP A 100 3.96 14.42 -25.77
C ASP A 100 2.45 14.49 -25.51
N GLU A 101 1.91 13.47 -24.85
CA GLU A 101 0.48 13.33 -24.55
C GLU A 101 0.31 12.67 -23.18
N LEU A 102 -0.62 13.19 -22.37
CA LEU A 102 -1.02 12.60 -21.10
C LEU A 102 -2.54 12.70 -20.98
N ARG A 103 -3.21 11.56 -20.88
CA ARG A 103 -4.67 11.45 -20.84
C ARG A 103 -5.11 10.57 -19.70
N TYR A 104 -5.97 11.11 -18.85
CA TYR A 104 -6.62 10.36 -17.79
C TYR A 104 -7.92 9.75 -18.28
N ASP A 105 -8.31 8.63 -17.66
CA ASP A 105 -9.67 8.14 -17.82
C ASP A 105 -10.70 9.13 -17.22
N PRO A 106 -11.95 9.09 -17.70
CA PRO A 106 -12.95 10.08 -17.31
C PRO A 106 -13.47 9.90 -15.87
N GLN A 107 -13.18 8.79 -15.18
CA GLN A 107 -13.66 8.52 -13.81
C GLN A 107 -13.08 9.51 -12.79
N ASP A 108 -13.75 9.65 -11.64
CA ASP A 108 -13.31 10.48 -10.51
C ASP A 108 -13.39 9.67 -9.19
N PRO A 109 -12.26 9.24 -8.61
CA PRO A 109 -10.90 9.43 -9.12
C PRO A 109 -10.61 8.60 -10.38
N PRO A 110 -9.61 9.01 -11.21
CA PRO A 110 -9.16 8.21 -12.35
C PRO A 110 -8.60 6.85 -11.91
N THR A 111 -8.74 5.84 -12.76
CA THR A 111 -8.19 4.48 -12.56
C THR A 111 -6.94 4.23 -13.40
N TYR A 112 -6.76 4.93 -14.53
CA TYR A 112 -5.56 4.84 -15.36
C TYR A 112 -5.24 6.16 -16.08
N ALA A 113 -4.00 6.30 -16.50
CA ALA A 113 -3.56 7.35 -17.42
C ALA A 113 -2.76 6.76 -18.57
N GLU A 114 -3.09 7.17 -19.80
CA GLU A 114 -2.29 6.91 -20.99
C GLU A 114 -1.27 8.04 -21.18
N VAL A 115 -0.01 7.66 -21.43
CA VAL A 115 1.07 8.61 -21.65
C VAL A 115 1.85 8.25 -22.90
N ILE A 116 2.19 9.27 -23.67
CA ILE A 116 3.20 9.21 -24.73
C ILE A 116 4.40 10.01 -24.25
N MET A 117 5.50 9.30 -23.99
CA MET A 117 6.76 9.89 -23.59
C MET A 117 7.69 9.94 -24.80
N VAL A 118 8.30 11.10 -25.04
CA VAL A 118 9.36 11.25 -26.06
C VAL A 118 10.70 11.21 -25.37
N GLY A 119 11.64 10.51 -25.97
CA GLY A 119 13.04 10.52 -25.59
C GLY A 119 13.91 10.96 -26.75
N LYS A 120 14.99 11.69 -26.44
CA LYS A 120 16.01 12.12 -27.40
C LYS A 120 17.39 11.69 -26.93
N GLY A 121 18.12 11.03 -27.83
CA GLY A 121 19.51 10.64 -27.59
C GLY A 121 20.46 11.86 -27.58
N PRO A 122 21.73 11.67 -27.19
CA PRO A 122 22.76 12.72 -27.26
C PRO A 122 23.07 13.20 -28.69
N GLY A 123 22.66 12.45 -29.72
CA GLY A 123 22.73 12.88 -31.12
C GLY A 123 21.54 13.76 -31.51
N GLN A 124 21.75 14.67 -32.47
CA GLN A 124 20.75 15.64 -32.91
C GLN A 124 19.45 15.01 -33.49
N ASN A 125 19.50 13.75 -33.95
CA ASN A 125 18.43 13.18 -34.79
C ASN A 125 17.72 11.94 -34.20
N GLY A 126 18.17 11.41 -33.06
CA GLY A 126 17.56 10.23 -32.46
C GLY A 126 16.35 10.59 -31.59
N LEU A 127 15.13 10.40 -32.11
CA LEU A 127 13.89 10.53 -31.36
C LEU A 127 13.19 9.18 -31.25
N SER A 128 12.60 8.89 -30.09
CA SER A 128 11.75 7.72 -29.88
C SER A 128 10.54 8.09 -29.05
N ARG A 129 9.39 7.50 -29.38
CA ARG A 129 8.13 7.68 -28.65
C ARG A 129 7.72 6.35 -28.03
N VAL A 130 7.41 6.39 -26.73
CA VAL A 130 6.92 5.24 -25.98
C VAL A 130 5.53 5.56 -25.48
N ARG A 131 4.55 4.74 -25.86
CA ARG A 131 3.19 4.77 -25.30
C ARG A 131 3.11 3.77 -24.15
N ALA A 132 2.55 4.19 -23.03
CA ALA A 132 2.31 3.32 -21.88
C ALA A 132 1.03 3.69 -21.14
N THR A 133 0.49 2.72 -20.39
CA THR A 133 -0.65 2.93 -19.49
C THR A 133 -0.18 2.77 -18.04
N ILE A 134 -0.42 3.81 -17.23
CA ILE A 134 -0.16 3.81 -15.79
C ILE A 134 -1.49 3.54 -15.08
N TYR A 135 -1.55 2.46 -14.31
CA TYR A 135 -2.70 2.10 -13.49
C TYR A 135 -2.52 2.59 -12.06
N CYS A 136 -3.61 3.06 -11.44
CA CYS A 136 -3.67 3.42 -10.04
C CYS A 136 -4.65 2.47 -9.33
N ALA A 137 -4.12 1.65 -8.42
CA ALA A 137 -4.93 0.85 -7.52
C ALA A 137 -4.91 1.50 -6.14
N GLN A 138 -6.08 1.95 -5.70
CA GLN A 138 -6.29 2.42 -4.34
C GLN A 138 -6.48 1.21 -3.40
N SER A 139 -5.69 1.17 -2.34
CA SER A 139 -5.90 0.30 -1.18
C SER A 139 -6.07 1.17 0.07
N GLY A 140 -7.02 0.83 0.93
CA GLY A 140 -7.40 1.73 2.02
C GLY A 140 -8.34 2.86 1.57
N GLY A 141 -8.82 3.67 2.50
CA GLY A 141 -9.81 4.73 2.25
C GLY A 141 -10.94 4.71 3.27
N SER A 142 -11.93 5.60 3.12
CA SER A 142 -12.98 5.89 4.12
C SER A 142 -13.86 4.71 4.53
N SER A 143 -13.76 3.58 3.83
CA SER A 143 -14.51 2.35 4.12
C SER A 143 -13.63 1.17 4.55
N ASP A 144 -12.30 1.31 4.50
CA ASP A 144 -11.39 0.21 4.81
C ASP A 144 -10.65 0.43 6.14
N VAL A 145 -11.16 -0.28 7.15
CA VAL A 145 -10.65 -0.28 8.52
C VAL A 145 -9.14 -0.53 8.52
N SER A 146 -8.40 0.26 9.32
CA SER A 146 -6.95 0.16 9.47
C SER A 146 -6.49 -1.30 9.62
N PRO A 147 -5.39 -1.73 8.95
CA PRO A 147 -4.99 -3.14 8.94
C PRO A 147 -4.76 -3.70 10.33
N ILE A 148 -4.39 -2.85 11.29
CA ILE A 148 -4.15 -3.25 12.68
C ILE A 148 -5.39 -3.89 13.35
N PHE A 149 -6.59 -3.42 13.04
CA PHE A 149 -7.83 -4.03 13.56
C PHE A 149 -8.17 -5.35 12.86
N LYS A 150 -7.50 -5.70 11.75
CA LYS A 150 -7.67 -6.99 11.08
C LYS A 150 -6.62 -8.00 11.49
N MET A 151 -5.65 -7.63 12.32
CA MET A 151 -4.54 -8.52 12.69
C MET A 151 -4.92 -9.58 13.72
N GLY A 152 -5.85 -9.27 14.63
CA GLY A 152 -6.19 -10.14 15.76
C GLY A 152 -5.95 -9.40 17.07
N ILE A 153 -5.00 -9.86 17.89
CA ILE A 153 -4.64 -9.23 19.17
C ILE A 153 -3.35 -8.44 18.99
N VAL A 154 -3.39 -7.13 19.20
CA VAL A 154 -2.25 -6.23 19.07
C VAL A 154 -2.17 -5.32 20.30
N THR A 155 -0.98 -5.20 20.87
CA THR A 155 -0.74 -4.28 21.99
C THR A 155 0.63 -3.59 21.96
N ALA A 156 0.66 -2.34 22.43
CA ALA A 156 1.91 -1.62 22.69
C ALA A 156 2.54 -1.97 24.07
N GLY A 157 1.80 -2.70 24.91
CA GLY A 157 2.24 -3.27 26.18
C GLY A 157 2.57 -4.76 26.07
N GLN A 158 2.26 -5.49 27.14
CA GLN A 158 2.48 -6.94 27.25
C GLN A 158 1.19 -7.73 27.00
N ILE A 159 1.32 -9.02 26.66
CA ILE A 159 0.20 -9.96 26.64
C ILE A 159 0.39 -11.02 27.74
N HIS A 160 -0.54 -11.14 28.68
CA HIS A 160 -0.59 -12.25 29.65
C HIS A 160 -1.82 -13.12 29.38
N LEU A 161 -1.62 -14.34 28.87
CA LEU A 161 -2.69 -15.31 28.64
C LEU A 161 -2.51 -16.50 29.58
N SER A 162 -3.60 -16.93 30.22
CA SER A 162 -3.56 -18.07 31.13
C SER A 162 -4.84 -18.90 31.07
N GLY A 163 -4.70 -20.22 31.12
CA GLY A 163 -5.80 -21.19 31.07
C GLY A 163 -5.79 -22.03 29.79
N SER A 164 -6.96 -22.52 29.38
CA SER A 164 -7.11 -23.28 28.12
C SER A 164 -7.23 -22.30 26.96
N LEU A 165 -6.30 -22.34 26.01
CA LEU A 165 -6.22 -21.36 24.92
C LEU A 165 -6.28 -22.05 23.57
N GLU A 166 -7.12 -21.52 22.69
CA GLU A 166 -7.20 -21.84 21.27
C GLU A 166 -7.22 -20.50 20.54
N ILE A 167 -6.19 -20.21 19.75
CA ILE A 167 -6.03 -18.91 19.10
C ILE A 167 -5.89 -19.13 17.60
N LEU A 168 -6.85 -18.61 16.85
CA LEU A 168 -6.92 -18.62 15.39
C LEU A 168 -6.77 -17.18 14.88
N GLY A 169 -5.56 -16.64 14.95
CA GLY A 169 -5.27 -15.26 14.57
C GLY A 169 -3.85 -14.82 14.91
N ASN A 170 -3.49 -13.59 14.56
CA ASN A 170 -2.16 -13.07 14.91
C ASN A 170 -2.17 -12.46 16.31
N LEU A 171 -1.02 -12.55 16.98
CA LEU A 171 -0.73 -11.89 18.26
C LEU A 171 0.49 -11.01 18.08
N HIS A 172 0.42 -9.76 18.51
CA HIS A 172 1.55 -8.83 18.52
C HIS A 172 1.62 -8.08 19.86
N ALA A 173 2.80 -7.99 20.46
CA ALA A 173 3.03 -7.28 21.71
C ALA A 173 4.38 -6.57 21.71
N ASN A 174 4.40 -5.24 21.77
CA ASN A 174 5.65 -4.47 21.74
C ASN A 174 6.55 -4.72 22.97
N GLN A 175 5.99 -5.11 24.12
CA GLN A 175 6.75 -5.34 25.36
C GLN A 175 6.81 -6.83 25.77
N GLY A 176 6.44 -7.73 24.87
CA GLY A 176 6.50 -9.18 25.08
C GLY A 176 5.23 -9.84 25.60
N TYR A 177 5.32 -11.12 25.96
CA TYR A 177 4.17 -11.93 26.36
C TYR A 177 4.51 -13.00 27.40
N SER A 178 3.49 -13.46 28.11
CA SER A 178 3.52 -14.59 29.05
C SER A 178 2.29 -15.46 28.82
N ILE A 179 2.48 -16.71 28.37
CA ILE A 179 1.39 -17.64 28.05
C ILE A 179 1.51 -18.88 28.97
N THR A 180 0.44 -19.22 29.68
CA THR A 180 0.39 -20.36 30.62
C THR A 180 -0.83 -21.25 30.39
N PRO A 181 -0.69 -22.57 30.18
CA PRO A 181 0.55 -23.34 30.16
C PRO A 181 1.36 -23.09 28.89
N SER A 182 2.68 -23.26 28.97
CA SER A 182 3.61 -23.01 27.86
C SER A 182 3.41 -23.94 26.66
N THR A 183 2.73 -25.08 26.84
CA THR A 183 2.44 -26.07 25.77
C THR A 183 1.62 -25.49 24.61
N VAL A 184 0.87 -24.40 24.86
CA VAL A 184 0.14 -23.67 23.82
C VAL A 184 1.10 -23.01 22.84
N VAL A 185 2.27 -22.54 23.29
CA VAL A 185 3.24 -21.83 22.44
C VAL A 185 3.72 -22.68 21.26
N ASP A 186 3.84 -23.99 21.44
CA ASP A 186 4.26 -24.90 20.38
C ASP A 186 3.19 -25.12 19.31
N GLN A 187 1.90 -25.04 19.67
CA GLN A 187 0.78 -25.04 18.72
C GLN A 187 0.68 -23.72 17.96
N LEU A 188 0.95 -22.59 18.64
CA LEU A 188 0.97 -21.28 18.00
C LEU A 188 2.10 -21.18 16.95
N LYS A 189 3.30 -21.72 17.20
CA LYS A 189 4.39 -21.69 16.22
C LYS A 189 4.05 -22.34 14.86
N GLN A 190 3.10 -23.27 14.81
CA GLN A 190 2.72 -23.97 13.57
C GLN A 190 1.74 -23.19 12.69
N ASN A 191 1.03 -22.20 13.24
CA ASN A 191 -0.12 -21.53 12.61
C ASN A 191 0.19 -20.10 12.10
N GLN A 192 1.41 -19.85 11.60
CA GLN A 192 1.85 -18.53 11.08
C GLN A 192 1.77 -17.37 12.09
N PHE A 193 2.16 -17.63 13.34
CA PHE A 193 2.28 -16.59 14.36
C PHE A 193 3.57 -15.81 14.17
N SER A 194 3.47 -14.53 13.83
CA SER A 194 4.59 -13.59 14.02
C SER A 194 4.53 -13.08 15.44
N VAL A 195 5.11 -13.81 16.39
CA VAL A 195 5.29 -13.26 17.72
C VAL A 195 6.59 -12.46 17.72
N THR A 196 6.47 -11.17 17.45
CA THR A 196 7.61 -10.24 17.47
C THR A 196 7.94 -9.91 18.93
N GLN A 197 8.65 -10.82 19.60
CA GLN A 197 9.28 -10.54 20.88
C GLN A 197 10.69 -10.01 20.64
N SER A 198 10.99 -8.80 21.10
CA SER A 198 12.37 -8.42 21.39
C SER A 198 12.58 -8.56 22.90
N ILE A 199 13.21 -9.65 23.32
CA ILE A 199 13.75 -9.80 24.68
C ILE A 199 15.12 -9.09 24.78
N ALA A 200 15.68 -8.66 23.64
CA ALA A 200 16.95 -7.95 23.53
C ALA A 200 16.86 -6.89 22.41
N PRO A 201 16.86 -5.58 22.72
CA PRO A 201 16.83 -4.49 21.74
C PRO A 201 17.98 -4.50 20.73
N GLU A 202 19.03 -5.28 21.00
CA GLU A 202 20.25 -5.37 20.19
C GLU A 202 20.33 -6.63 19.31
N GLY A 203 19.30 -7.48 19.32
CA GLY A 203 19.25 -8.68 18.49
C GLY A 203 18.97 -8.37 17.00
N PRO A 204 19.60 -9.08 16.04
CA PRO A 204 19.39 -8.87 14.60
C PRO A 204 17.96 -9.18 14.12
N ASP A 205 17.13 -9.83 14.96
CA ASP A 205 15.72 -10.15 14.69
C ASP A 205 14.75 -9.03 15.14
N TYR A 206 15.27 -7.85 15.49
CA TYR A 206 14.45 -6.69 15.86
C TYR A 206 13.64 -6.19 14.65
N LEU A 207 12.40 -6.66 14.54
CA LEU A 207 11.37 -5.93 13.79
C LEU A 207 10.90 -4.78 14.68
N ALA A 208 10.94 -3.56 14.14
CA ALA A 208 10.53 -2.35 14.84
C ALA A 208 9.14 -2.53 15.49
N SER A 209 8.99 -2.00 16.71
CA SER A 209 7.70 -1.91 17.40
C SER A 209 6.59 -1.49 16.45
N MET A 210 5.46 -2.20 16.48
CA MET A 210 4.30 -1.81 15.69
C MET A 210 3.68 -0.56 16.30
N GLU A 211 3.35 0.42 15.47
CA GLU A 211 2.55 1.55 15.91
C GLU A 211 1.13 1.06 16.21
N VAL A 212 0.76 1.13 17.50
CA VAL A 212 -0.59 0.84 17.94
C VAL A 212 -1.33 2.19 18.02
N PRO A 213 -2.52 2.34 17.43
CA PRO A 213 -3.22 3.63 17.43
C PRO A 213 -3.79 3.94 18.82
N MET A 214 -3.68 5.20 19.22
CA MET A 214 -4.30 5.75 20.43
C MET A 214 -5.44 6.69 20.04
N ILE A 215 -6.56 6.64 20.75
CA ILE A 215 -7.66 7.59 20.57
C ILE A 215 -7.24 8.88 21.27
N SER A 216 -7.02 9.94 20.50
CA SER A 216 -6.70 11.25 21.07
C SER A 216 -7.93 11.95 21.63
N GLU A 217 -7.73 12.97 22.46
CA GLU A 217 -8.81 13.87 22.91
C GLU A 217 -9.61 14.44 21.73
N LYS A 218 -8.93 14.84 20.66
CA LYS A 218 -9.57 15.28 19.43
C LYS A 218 -10.43 14.18 18.81
N GLY A 219 -9.96 12.92 18.82
CA GLY A 219 -10.74 11.78 18.34
C GLY A 219 -12.02 11.57 19.16
N PHE A 220 -11.97 11.72 20.49
CA PHE A 220 -13.17 11.68 21.32
C PHE A 220 -14.15 12.83 21.00
N GLN A 221 -13.64 14.04 20.76
CA GLN A 221 -14.47 15.19 20.35
C GLN A 221 -15.13 14.95 18.98
N GLU A 222 -14.44 14.31 18.04
CA GLU A 222 -15.00 13.91 16.74
C GLU A 222 -16.15 12.90 16.95
N TYR A 223 -15.96 11.85 17.76
CA TYR A 223 -17.03 10.91 18.09
C TYR A 223 -18.21 11.58 18.81
N GLN A 224 -17.95 12.48 19.75
CA GLN A 224 -18.99 13.23 20.46
C GLN A 224 -19.81 14.07 19.50
N SER A 225 -19.16 14.76 18.55
CA SER A 225 -19.82 15.56 17.52
C SER A 225 -20.71 14.69 16.64
N THR A 226 -20.21 13.54 16.17
CA THR A 226 -21.02 12.61 15.37
C THR A 226 -22.16 12.00 16.18
N ALA A 227 -21.98 11.80 17.49
CA ALA A 227 -23.04 11.26 18.35
C ALA A 227 -24.22 12.22 18.56
N LEU A 228 -24.07 13.51 18.21
CA LEU A 228 -25.15 14.50 18.21
C LEU A 228 -26.01 14.46 16.93
N GLU A 229 -25.61 13.68 15.93
CA GLU A 229 -26.39 13.50 14.69
C GLU A 229 -27.63 12.62 14.93
N SER A 230 -28.64 12.75 14.06
CA SER A 230 -29.87 11.95 14.17
C SER A 230 -29.53 10.45 14.07
N GLN A 231 -30.05 9.65 15.03
CA GLN A 231 -29.86 8.20 15.20
C GLN A 231 -28.75 7.77 16.18
N ASN A 232 -27.91 8.69 16.67
CA ASN A 232 -26.88 8.39 17.65
C ASN A 232 -27.27 8.81 19.08
N GLN A 233 -26.49 8.36 20.07
CA GLN A 233 -26.70 8.70 21.48
C GLN A 233 -25.46 9.33 22.08
N ASN A 234 -25.62 10.47 22.76
CA ASN A 234 -24.58 11.15 23.51
C ASN A 234 -24.97 11.20 25.00
N LEU A 235 -24.23 10.49 25.84
CA LEU A 235 -24.48 10.32 27.26
C LEU A 235 -23.31 10.85 28.09
N PHE A 236 -23.57 11.30 29.32
CA PHE A 236 -22.57 11.89 30.20
C PHE A 236 -22.53 11.19 31.56
N GLY A 237 -21.35 11.13 32.16
CA GLY A 237 -21.13 10.49 33.45
C GLY A 237 -21.15 8.97 33.40
N GLN A 238 -21.27 8.34 34.58
CA GLN A 238 -21.30 6.88 34.68
C GLN A 238 -22.62 6.31 34.14
N GLN A 239 -22.54 5.42 33.16
CA GLN A 239 -23.70 4.83 32.50
C GLN A 239 -23.81 3.32 32.74
N LYS A 240 -25.05 2.85 32.82
CA LYS A 240 -25.38 1.42 32.79
C LYS A 240 -26.42 1.16 31.71
N LEU A 241 -26.04 0.44 30.68
CA LEU A 241 -26.89 0.17 29.53
C LEU A 241 -27.19 -1.33 29.41
N VAL A 242 -28.38 -1.64 28.89
CA VAL A 242 -28.77 -2.99 28.49
C VAL A 242 -29.22 -2.90 27.04
N LEU A 243 -28.48 -3.57 26.15
CA LEU A 243 -28.73 -3.54 24.71
C LEU A 243 -28.89 -4.96 24.17
N SER A 244 -29.74 -5.12 23.17
CA SER A 244 -30.04 -6.43 22.59
C SER A 244 -30.30 -6.33 21.09
N GLY A 245 -29.84 -7.33 20.34
CA GLY A 245 -30.03 -7.41 18.90
C GLY A 245 -29.28 -6.33 18.12
N ASP A 246 -29.73 -6.09 16.88
CA ASP A 246 -29.09 -5.16 15.96
C ASP A 246 -29.44 -3.69 16.28
N GLN A 247 -28.41 -2.87 16.50
CA GLN A 247 -28.56 -1.42 16.73
C GLN A 247 -28.42 -0.58 15.45
N LYS A 248 -28.46 -1.21 14.26
CA LYS A 248 -28.56 -0.55 12.95
C LYS A 248 -27.39 0.40 12.65
N ASN A 249 -26.17 0.00 13.01
CA ASN A 249 -24.93 0.76 12.86
C ASN A 249 -24.92 2.12 13.59
N GLY A 250 -25.65 2.23 14.70
CA GLY A 250 -25.66 3.42 15.54
C GLY A 250 -24.36 3.65 16.32
N LEU A 251 -24.08 4.91 16.65
CA LEU A 251 -23.00 5.32 17.56
C LEU A 251 -23.59 5.69 18.93
N ILE A 252 -23.02 5.12 19.99
CA ILE A 252 -23.29 5.50 21.38
C ILE A 252 -22.00 6.06 21.97
N PHE A 253 -21.97 7.34 22.24
CA PHE A 253 -20.88 8.02 22.91
C PHE A 253 -21.22 8.26 24.39
N VAL A 254 -20.28 7.92 25.28
CA VAL A 254 -20.37 8.11 26.72
C VAL A 254 -19.17 8.92 27.19
N ASP A 255 -19.40 10.15 27.65
CA ASP A 255 -18.40 10.92 28.37
C ASP A 255 -18.31 10.47 29.83
N GLY A 256 -17.65 9.34 30.06
CA GLY A 256 -17.53 8.70 31.37
C GLY A 256 -17.28 7.19 31.27
N ASP A 257 -17.52 6.51 32.38
CA ASP A 257 -17.42 5.04 32.47
C ASP A 257 -18.75 4.38 32.06
N LEU A 258 -18.67 3.24 31.38
CA LEU A 258 -19.83 2.49 30.90
C LEU A 258 -19.81 1.05 31.41
N THR A 259 -20.93 0.60 31.99
CA THR A 259 -21.23 -0.82 32.19
C THR A 259 -22.33 -1.25 31.21
N LEU A 260 -22.00 -2.15 30.30
CA LEU A 260 -22.93 -2.66 29.29
C LEU A 260 -23.31 -4.11 29.61
N GLN A 261 -24.60 -4.42 29.48
CA GLN A 261 -25.11 -5.77 29.35
C GLN A 261 -25.58 -5.97 27.89
N GLY A 262 -24.83 -6.75 27.12
CA GLY A 262 -25.19 -7.15 25.76
C GLY A 262 -25.97 -8.47 25.77
N ASN A 263 -27.05 -8.53 24.99
CA ASN A 263 -27.81 -9.77 24.75
C ASN A 263 -27.91 -9.97 23.22
N ASP A 264 -26.95 -10.69 22.65
CA ASP A 264 -26.79 -10.92 21.21
C ASP A 264 -26.71 -9.62 20.40
N LEU A 265 -25.96 -8.66 20.96
CA LEU A 265 -25.75 -7.33 20.42
C LEU A 265 -24.93 -7.37 19.11
N CYS A 266 -25.36 -6.63 18.08
CA CYS A 266 -24.59 -6.35 16.87
C CYS A 266 -24.90 -4.95 16.31
N GLY A 267 -24.17 -4.51 15.28
CA GLY A 267 -24.45 -3.27 14.55
C GLY A 267 -24.32 -2.01 15.40
N VAL A 268 -23.32 -1.91 16.28
CA VAL A 268 -23.14 -0.72 17.13
C VAL A 268 -21.68 -0.35 17.33
N THR A 269 -21.40 0.95 17.37
CA THR A 269 -20.14 1.47 17.91
C THR A 269 -20.38 2.12 19.25
N ILE A 270 -19.65 1.67 20.26
CA ILE A 270 -19.74 2.20 21.61
C ILE A 270 -18.39 2.84 21.94
N VAL A 271 -18.42 4.14 22.22
CA VAL A 271 -17.26 4.95 22.58
C VAL A 271 -17.45 5.45 23.99
N ALA A 272 -16.46 5.23 24.86
CA ALA A 272 -16.42 5.79 26.20
C ALA A 272 -15.09 6.51 26.44
N THR A 273 -15.12 7.73 26.97
CA THR A 273 -13.89 8.43 27.38
C THR A 273 -13.21 7.73 28.58
N GLY A 274 -13.99 6.98 29.36
CA GLY A 274 -13.54 6.22 30.53
C GLY A 274 -13.37 4.71 30.29
N LEU A 275 -13.68 3.93 31.33
CA LEU A 275 -13.68 2.47 31.36
C LEU A 275 -14.93 1.90 30.69
N ILE A 276 -14.78 0.84 29.89
CA ILE A 276 -15.90 0.00 29.43
C ILE A 276 -15.86 -1.34 30.17
N THR A 277 -16.96 -1.70 30.82
CA THR A 277 -17.21 -3.06 31.34
C THR A 277 -18.31 -3.71 30.52
N LEU A 278 -17.95 -4.71 29.71
CA LEU A 278 -18.89 -5.49 28.92
C LEU A 278 -19.24 -6.79 29.63
N ASN A 279 -20.53 -6.99 29.83
CA ASN A 279 -21.13 -8.24 30.31
C ASN A 279 -22.07 -8.78 29.23
N GLY A 280 -22.20 -10.10 29.13
CA GLY A 280 -23.12 -10.76 28.20
C GLY A 280 -22.52 -11.05 26.82
N SER A 281 -23.37 -11.16 25.79
CA SER A 281 -23.00 -11.65 24.45
C SER A 281 -23.12 -10.58 23.36
N THR A 282 -22.23 -10.68 22.38
CA THR A 282 -22.31 -9.98 21.09
C THR A 282 -22.13 -11.00 19.96
N ARG A 283 -22.60 -10.67 18.76
CA ARG A 283 -22.54 -11.56 17.60
C ARG A 283 -22.09 -10.83 16.34
N LEU A 284 -21.67 -11.60 15.34
CA LEU A 284 -21.52 -11.07 13.98
C LEU A 284 -22.90 -10.69 13.42
N SER A 285 -22.88 -9.75 12.48
CA SER A 285 -24.07 -9.42 11.68
C SER A 285 -24.52 -10.63 10.83
N ASP A 286 -25.71 -10.54 10.26
CA ASP A 286 -26.30 -11.61 9.46
C ASP A 286 -25.47 -11.91 8.18
N ASP A 287 -24.69 -10.95 7.70
CA ASP A 287 -23.75 -11.09 6.56
C ASP A 287 -22.36 -11.65 6.96
N HIS A 288 -22.24 -12.11 8.21
CA HIS A 288 -20.98 -12.49 8.85
C HIS A 288 -19.93 -11.38 8.85
N LEU A 289 -20.36 -10.13 8.97
CA LEU A 289 -19.48 -8.97 9.13
C LEU A 289 -19.30 -8.66 10.62
N LEU A 290 -18.09 -8.23 10.96
CA LEU A 290 -17.81 -7.65 12.27
C LEU A 290 -18.10 -6.14 12.18
N ASP A 291 -19.28 -5.75 12.65
CA ASP A 291 -19.78 -4.37 12.62
C ASP A 291 -19.80 -3.71 14.01
N THR A 292 -19.50 -4.47 15.06
CA THR A 292 -19.57 -4.00 16.44
C THR A 292 -18.19 -3.60 16.95
N ALA A 293 -18.09 -2.41 17.54
CA ALA A 293 -16.84 -1.88 18.09
C ALA A 293 -17.03 -1.26 19.48
N PHE A 294 -16.03 -1.47 20.33
CA PHE A 294 -15.92 -0.93 21.68
C PHE A 294 -14.62 -0.13 21.77
N ILE A 295 -14.74 1.17 22.02
CA ILE A 295 -13.65 2.13 21.97
C ILE A 295 -13.57 2.81 23.34
N ALA A 296 -12.48 2.60 24.08
CA ALA A 296 -12.31 3.11 25.44
C ALA A 296 -11.08 4.00 25.60
N GLY A 297 -11.27 5.17 26.20
CA GLY A 297 -10.19 6.07 26.60
C GLY A 297 -9.38 5.55 27.78
N ARG A 298 -9.90 4.56 28.52
CA ARG A 298 -9.19 3.80 29.53
C ARG A 298 -9.28 2.30 29.24
N ASP A 299 -9.59 1.50 30.24
CA ASP A 299 -9.57 0.04 30.18
C ASP A 299 -10.84 -0.51 29.49
N ILE A 300 -10.75 -1.74 28.97
CA ILE A 300 -11.90 -2.56 28.61
C ILE A 300 -11.87 -3.84 29.46
N ILE A 301 -12.97 -4.12 30.16
CA ILE A 301 -13.15 -5.33 30.95
C ILE A 301 -14.24 -6.18 30.30
N LEU A 302 -13.91 -7.41 29.94
CA LEU A 302 -14.78 -8.40 29.33
C LEU A 302 -15.09 -9.50 30.34
N ASN A 303 -16.32 -9.52 30.87
CA ASN A 303 -16.74 -10.45 31.90
C ASN A 303 -17.65 -11.55 31.33
N ASP A 304 -17.36 -12.79 31.73
CA ASP A 304 -18.23 -13.97 31.66
C ASP A 304 -19.23 -14.00 30.49
N PHE A 305 -18.70 -14.36 29.32
CA PHE A 305 -19.47 -14.51 28.08
C PHE A 305 -19.31 -15.93 27.52
N SER A 306 -20.36 -16.47 26.90
CA SER A 306 -20.22 -17.67 26.06
C SER A 306 -19.56 -17.33 24.73
N GLN A 307 -19.98 -16.22 24.11
CA GLN A 307 -19.46 -15.70 22.86
C GLN A 307 -19.56 -14.16 22.82
N ILE A 308 -18.49 -13.51 22.35
CA ILE A 308 -18.50 -12.11 21.94
C ILE A 308 -17.84 -11.97 20.57
N ALA A 309 -18.44 -11.17 19.70
CA ALA A 309 -17.83 -10.64 18.49
C ALA A 309 -17.69 -9.11 18.61
N GLY A 310 -16.47 -8.60 18.45
CA GLY A 310 -16.25 -7.15 18.37
C GLY A 310 -14.83 -6.75 18.01
N VAL A 311 -14.67 -5.48 17.66
CA VAL A 311 -13.37 -4.80 17.72
C VAL A 311 -13.26 -4.10 19.08
N PHE A 312 -12.22 -4.40 19.84
CA PHE A 312 -11.98 -3.83 21.17
C PHE A 312 -10.75 -2.93 21.10
N TRP A 313 -10.95 -1.61 21.08
CA TRP A 313 -9.90 -0.61 20.99
C TRP A 313 -9.77 0.16 22.31
N SER A 314 -8.64 0.01 23.00
CA SER A 314 -8.41 0.59 24.33
C SER A 314 -7.11 1.39 24.39
N ASN A 315 -7.20 2.59 24.97
CA ASN A 315 -6.02 3.37 25.36
C ASN A 315 -5.38 2.89 26.67
N GLY A 316 -6.10 2.06 27.44
CA GLY A 316 -5.65 1.50 28.72
C GLY A 316 -5.31 0.01 28.59
N VAL A 317 -5.85 -0.78 29.51
CA VAL A 317 -5.66 -2.23 29.62
C VAL A 317 -6.91 -2.97 29.14
N VAL A 318 -6.74 -4.10 28.46
CA VAL A 318 -7.84 -5.02 28.18
C VAL A 318 -7.76 -6.21 29.13
N LYS A 319 -8.82 -6.45 29.91
CA LYS A 319 -8.94 -7.60 30.83
C LYS A 319 -10.07 -8.50 30.39
N LYS A 320 -9.79 -9.80 30.24
CA LYS A 320 -10.79 -10.83 29.96
C LYS A 320 -10.72 -11.93 31.01
N THR A 321 -11.85 -12.19 31.68
CA THR A 321 -12.00 -13.29 32.64
C THR A 321 -12.98 -14.35 32.12
N GLY A 322 -13.04 -15.50 32.81
CA GLY A 322 -13.98 -16.58 32.48
C GLY A 322 -13.58 -17.42 31.27
N SER A 323 -14.51 -18.24 30.78
CA SER A 323 -14.32 -19.10 29.60
C SER A 323 -15.30 -18.72 28.49
N GLY A 324 -14.83 -18.60 27.24
CA GLY A 324 -15.71 -18.23 26.12
C GLY A 324 -14.98 -18.03 24.80
N ARG A 325 -15.75 -17.82 23.73
CA ARG A 325 -15.26 -17.53 22.37
C ARG A 325 -15.25 -16.03 22.09
N LEU A 326 -14.11 -15.50 21.65
CA LEU A 326 -13.94 -14.11 21.25
C LEU A 326 -13.62 -14.06 19.76
N MET A 327 -14.48 -13.41 18.98
CA MET A 327 -14.31 -13.21 17.55
C MET A 327 -13.99 -11.75 17.25
N GLY A 328 -12.96 -11.48 16.46
CA GLY A 328 -12.66 -10.12 15.99
C GLY A 328 -11.23 -9.68 16.30
N SER A 329 -11.07 -8.53 16.95
CA SER A 329 -9.75 -7.94 17.20
C SER A 329 -9.68 -7.17 18.51
N ILE A 330 -8.52 -7.21 19.15
CA ILE A 330 -8.18 -6.42 20.33
C ILE A 330 -6.98 -5.54 19.96
N VAL A 331 -7.12 -4.23 20.10
CA VAL A 331 -6.06 -3.24 19.85
C VAL A 331 -5.91 -2.39 21.11
N CYS A 332 -4.77 -2.48 21.78
CA CYS A 332 -4.61 -1.98 23.15
C CYS A 332 -3.28 -1.24 23.34
N GLN A 333 -3.29 -0.01 23.86
CA GLN A 333 -2.04 0.69 24.20
C GLN A 333 -1.31 0.05 25.39
N GLY A 334 -2.06 -0.31 26.43
CA GLY A 334 -1.53 -0.95 27.62
C GLY A 334 -1.52 -2.47 27.51
N THR A 335 -1.36 -3.14 28.63
CA THR A 335 -1.26 -4.61 28.71
C THR A 335 -2.60 -5.31 28.46
N ILE A 336 -2.55 -6.52 27.92
CA ILE A 336 -3.70 -7.42 27.79
C ILE A 336 -3.58 -8.53 28.84
N PHE A 337 -4.60 -8.68 29.68
CA PHE A 337 -4.70 -9.77 30.64
C PHE A 337 -5.86 -10.69 30.28
N GLN A 338 -5.57 -11.98 30.16
CA GLN A 338 -6.59 -12.99 30.00
C GLN A 338 -6.35 -14.16 30.96
N THR A 339 -7.42 -14.52 31.67
CA THR A 339 -7.47 -15.68 32.57
C THR A 339 -8.68 -16.55 32.21
N GLY A 340 -8.53 -17.88 32.29
CA GLY A 340 -9.60 -18.85 32.00
C GLY A 340 -9.53 -19.41 30.57
N GLY A 341 -10.61 -19.99 30.07
CA GLY A 341 -10.66 -20.55 28.71
C GLY A 341 -10.81 -19.48 27.63
N LEU A 342 -9.97 -19.40 26.61
CA LEU A 342 -10.14 -18.48 25.48
C LEU A 342 -10.08 -19.24 24.16
N GLN A 343 -11.17 -19.17 23.39
CA GLN A 343 -11.18 -19.48 21.97
C GLN A 343 -11.21 -18.17 21.18
N PHE A 344 -10.05 -17.70 20.71
CA PHE A 344 -9.93 -16.49 19.93
C PHE A 344 -9.97 -16.80 18.43
N GLU A 345 -10.78 -16.08 17.68
CA GLU A 345 -10.84 -16.17 16.22
C GLU A 345 -10.78 -14.79 15.58
N ARG A 346 -9.77 -14.57 14.75
CA ARG A 346 -9.61 -13.34 13.99
C ARG A 346 -10.65 -13.28 12.87
N VAL A 347 -11.39 -12.19 12.80
CA VAL A 347 -12.32 -11.90 11.71
C VAL A 347 -11.71 -10.85 10.79
N SER A 348 -11.54 -11.17 9.51
CA SER A 348 -10.94 -10.25 8.52
C SER A 348 -11.95 -9.30 7.88
N ARG A 349 -13.24 -9.68 7.86
CA ARG A 349 -14.33 -8.88 7.29
C ARG A 349 -14.92 -7.96 8.35
N ILE A 350 -14.29 -6.81 8.54
CA ILE A 350 -14.72 -5.77 9.47
C ILE A 350 -15.40 -4.65 8.67
N SER A 351 -16.59 -4.26 9.09
CA SER A 351 -17.39 -3.21 8.43
C SER A 351 -17.93 -2.26 9.49
N ASN A 352 -17.10 -1.31 9.90
CA ASN A 352 -17.48 -0.30 10.88
C ASN A 352 -16.88 1.05 10.47
N ALA A 353 -17.76 2.01 10.15
CA ALA A 353 -17.36 3.33 9.66
C ALA A 353 -16.64 4.18 10.71
N TYR A 354 -16.84 3.88 11.99
CA TYR A 354 -16.33 4.64 13.13
C TYR A 354 -14.95 4.19 13.59
N LEU A 355 -14.41 3.07 13.09
CA LEU A 355 -13.02 2.70 13.37
C LEU A 355 -12.04 3.56 12.56
N SER A 356 -10.81 3.72 13.07
CA SER A 356 -9.76 4.42 12.32
C SER A 356 -9.58 3.73 10.96
N GLN A 357 -9.82 4.50 9.91
CA GLN A 357 -9.66 4.05 8.53
C GLN A 357 -8.17 4.04 8.18
N SER A 358 -7.77 3.12 7.32
CA SER A 358 -6.42 3.17 6.73
C SER A 358 -6.30 4.47 5.93
N PRO A 359 -5.20 5.24 6.06
CA PRO A 359 -4.94 6.29 5.07
C PRO A 359 -5.00 5.66 3.68
N ALA A 360 -5.67 6.32 2.73
CA ALA A 360 -5.74 5.83 1.36
C ALA A 360 -4.31 5.74 0.81
N THR A 361 -3.88 4.51 0.55
CA THR A 361 -2.61 4.22 -0.12
C THR A 361 -2.90 4.00 -1.59
N TYR A 362 -2.11 4.63 -2.46
CA TYR A 362 -2.24 4.49 -3.89
C TYR A 362 -1.02 3.77 -4.41
N SER A 363 -1.24 2.64 -5.07
CA SER A 363 -0.19 1.90 -5.76
C SER A 363 -0.27 2.17 -7.25
N PHE A 364 0.87 2.50 -7.85
CA PHE A 364 0.97 2.78 -9.27
C PHE A 364 1.80 1.72 -9.97
N SER A 365 1.24 1.13 -11.02
CA SER A 365 1.90 0.13 -11.86
C SER A 365 1.86 0.54 -13.33
N LEU A 366 2.81 0.02 -14.09
CA LEU A 366 2.86 0.20 -15.53
C LEU A 366 2.32 -1.08 -16.19
N SER A 367 1.46 -0.94 -17.20
CA SER A 367 0.95 -2.09 -17.95
C SER A 367 1.03 -1.79 -19.43
N GLY A 368 1.79 -2.66 -20.14
CA GLY A 368 2.05 -2.52 -21.56
C GLY A 368 2.91 -1.29 -21.89
N TRP A 369 3.94 -1.49 -22.70
CA TRP A 369 4.52 -0.39 -23.45
C TRP A 369 4.71 -0.81 -24.89
N SER A 370 4.45 0.12 -25.81
CA SER A 370 4.71 -0.06 -27.23
C SER A 370 5.52 1.13 -27.73
N GLN A 371 6.62 0.84 -28.41
CA GLN A 371 7.36 1.83 -29.18
C GLN A 371 6.53 2.19 -30.42
N MET A 372 6.33 3.49 -30.67
CA MET A 372 5.54 4.01 -31.78
C MET A 372 6.38 4.42 -32.98
#